data_AF-A0A139BNM4-F1
#
_entry.id   AF-A0A139BNM4-F1
#
_cell.length_a   1.000
_cell.length_b   1.000
_cell.length_c   1.000
_cell.angle_alpha   90.00
_cell.angle_beta   90.00
_cell.angle_gamma   90.00
#
_symmetry.space_group_name_H-M   'P 1'
#
loop_
_entity.id
_entity.type
_entity.pdbx_description
1 polymer ?
#
loop_
_entity_poly.entity_id
_entity_poly.type
_entity_poly.pdbx_seq_one_letter_code
_entity_poly.pdbx_strand_id
1 'polypeptide(L)'
;MYEQASHALLNEILLELKPEIGSFRLRHFYTRLGANFYAIHSLFRLLYGDRPDFKEQMVSLVETLALRYIERSPHLRKSDLARERNYNWFMSQKWVGMALYCDRFAGDLKGLHTKLAD
;
A
#
# COMPACT_ATOMS: atom_id res chain seq x y z
N MET A 1 -2.95 7.07 -20.79
CA MET A 1 -4.22 7.19 -21.53
C MET A 1 -5.32 7.24 -20.47
N TYR A 2 -6.11 8.32 -20.43
CA TYR A 2 -7.18 8.44 -19.43
C TYR A 2 -8.26 7.40 -19.76
N GLU A 3 -8.47 6.43 -18.89
CA GLU A 3 -9.46 5.39 -19.08
C GLU A 3 -10.71 5.75 -18.25
N GLN A 4 -11.82 5.98 -18.94
CA GLN A 4 -13.01 6.59 -18.36
C GLN A 4 -13.75 5.65 -17.40
N ALA A 5 -13.72 4.33 -17.62
CA ALA A 5 -14.46 3.39 -16.80
C ALA A 5 -13.83 3.23 -15.40
N SER A 6 -12.51 3.14 -15.30
CA SER A 6 -11.79 3.08 -14.02
C SER A 6 -11.95 4.38 -13.22
N HIS A 7 -11.95 5.54 -13.88
CA HIS A 7 -12.21 6.79 -13.17
C HIS A 7 -13.64 6.90 -12.64
N ALA A 8 -14.63 6.52 -13.45
CA ALA A 8 -16.03 6.48 -13.01
C ALA A 8 -16.20 5.53 -11.82
N LEU A 9 -15.64 4.32 -11.92
CA LEU A 9 -15.68 3.33 -10.84
C LEU A 9 -14.99 3.84 -9.57
N LEU A 10 -13.85 4.52 -9.68
CA LEU A 10 -13.19 5.10 -8.51
C LEU A 10 -14.10 6.10 -7.80
N ASN A 11 -14.78 6.98 -8.54
CA ASN A 11 -15.70 7.94 -7.95
C ASN A 11 -16.88 7.26 -7.25
N GLU A 12 -17.46 6.22 -7.86
CA GLU A 12 -18.51 5.42 -7.22
C GLU A 12 -18.02 4.80 -5.90
N ILE A 13 -16.84 4.16 -5.93
CA ILE A 13 -16.25 3.56 -4.72
C ILE A 13 -16.03 4.62 -3.65
N LEU A 14 -15.52 5.80 -4.00
CA LEU A 14 -15.26 6.89 -3.05
C LEU A 14 -16.55 7.44 -2.41
N LEU A 15 -17.69 7.38 -3.11
CA LEU A 15 -19.00 7.74 -2.56
C LEU A 15 -19.57 6.65 -1.63
N GLU A 16 -19.25 5.39 -1.91
CA GLU A 16 -19.68 4.21 -1.14
C GLU A 16 -18.82 3.96 0.12
N LEU A 17 -17.68 4.68 0.26
CA LEU A 17 -16.80 4.53 1.43
C LEU A 17 -17.50 4.90 2.74
N LYS A 18 -17.21 4.11 3.78
CA LYS A 18 -17.76 4.33 5.11
C LYS A 18 -17.47 5.74 5.66
N PRO A 19 -18.45 6.39 6.32
CA PRO A 19 -18.29 7.75 6.86
C PRO A 19 -17.12 7.88 7.84
N GLU A 20 -16.80 6.82 8.59
CA GLU A 20 -15.68 6.84 9.55
C GLU A 20 -14.35 7.13 8.85
N ILE A 21 -14.15 6.63 7.63
CA ILE A 21 -12.95 6.87 6.81
C ILE A 21 -12.87 8.36 6.43
N GLY A 22 -14.00 9.01 6.15
CA GLY A 22 -14.07 10.44 5.81
C GLY A 22 -13.61 11.39 6.92
N SER A 23 -13.64 10.95 8.18
CA SER A 23 -13.20 11.76 9.34
C SER A 23 -11.68 11.91 9.44
N PHE A 24 -10.91 11.06 8.76
CA PHE A 24 -9.45 11.08 8.80
C PHE A 24 -8.84 12.02 7.76
N ARG A 25 -7.67 12.62 8.09
CA ARG A 25 -6.87 13.39 7.12
C ARG A 25 -6.21 12.46 6.10
N LEU A 26 -6.95 12.11 5.04
CA LEU A 26 -6.57 11.14 4.01
C LEU A 26 -6.04 11.76 2.71
N ARG A 27 -5.66 13.03 2.72
CA ARG A 27 -5.17 13.74 1.50
C ARG A 27 -4.10 12.94 0.75
N HIS A 28 -3.05 12.48 1.44
CA HIS A 28 -1.98 11.70 0.83
C HIS A 28 -2.46 10.35 0.28
N PHE A 29 -3.41 9.71 0.97
CA PHE A 29 -4.01 8.47 0.51
C PHE A 29 -4.78 8.69 -0.79
N TYR A 30 -5.68 9.66 -0.85
CA TYR A 30 -6.48 9.93 -2.06
C TYR A 30 -5.63 10.36 -3.25
N THR A 31 -4.59 11.18 -3.05
CA THR A 31 -3.65 11.54 -4.12
C THR A 31 -2.94 10.30 -4.69
N ARG A 32 -2.46 9.40 -3.82
CA ARG A 32 -1.80 8.17 -4.25
C ARG A 32 -2.78 7.18 -4.88
N LEU A 33 -3.98 7.05 -4.33
CA LEU A 33 -5.02 6.19 -4.89
C LEU A 33 -5.38 6.65 -6.30
N GLY A 34 -5.71 7.93 -6.51
CA GLY A 34 -6.00 8.45 -7.84
C GLY A 34 -4.87 8.25 -8.85
N ALA A 35 -3.61 8.45 -8.43
CA ALA A 35 -2.45 8.25 -9.31
C ALA A 35 -2.21 6.78 -9.71
N ASN A 36 -2.62 5.82 -8.88
CA ASN A 36 -2.32 4.39 -9.08
C ASN A 36 -3.55 3.53 -9.39
N PHE A 37 -4.76 4.06 -9.25
CA PHE A 37 -5.99 3.27 -9.34
C PHE A 37 -6.17 2.62 -10.70
N TYR A 38 -5.83 3.31 -11.79
CA TYR A 38 -5.90 2.74 -13.13
C TYR A 38 -5.06 1.45 -13.25
N ALA A 39 -3.84 1.45 -12.71
CA ALA A 39 -2.96 0.28 -12.75
C ALA A 39 -3.54 -0.86 -11.89
N ILE A 40 -4.03 -0.55 -10.69
CA ILE A 40 -4.69 -1.51 -9.80
C ILE A 40 -5.90 -2.13 -10.50
N HIS A 41 -6.82 -1.30 -11.02
CA HIS A 41 -8.03 -1.73 -11.72
C HIS A 41 -7.71 -2.59 -12.95
N SER A 42 -6.74 -2.17 -13.76
CA SER A 42 -6.37 -2.90 -14.98
C SER A 42 -5.84 -4.29 -14.67
N LEU A 43 -4.97 -4.42 -13.66
CA LEU A 43 -4.45 -5.70 -13.20
C LEU A 43 -5.53 -6.56 -12.54
N PHE A 44 -6.39 -5.96 -11.73
CA PHE A 44 -7.48 -6.67 -11.07
C PHE A 44 -8.49 -7.20 -12.09
N ARG A 45 -8.85 -6.40 -13.10
CA ARG A 45 -9.75 -6.79 -14.20
C ARG A 45 -9.13 -7.86 -15.10
N LEU A 46 -7.83 -7.80 -15.36
CA LEU A 46 -7.13 -8.84 -16.12
C LEU A 46 -7.29 -10.22 -15.48
N LEU A 47 -7.28 -10.29 -14.15
CA LEU A 47 -7.36 -11.54 -13.41
C LEU A 47 -8.80 -11.96 -13.08
N TYR A 48 -9.69 -10.98 -12.85
CA TYR A 48 -10.98 -11.21 -12.20
C TYR A 48 -12.16 -10.49 -12.86
N GLY A 49 -11.99 -9.92 -14.05
CA GLY A 49 -12.97 -9.04 -14.70
C GLY A 49 -14.32 -9.66 -15.03
N ASP A 50 -14.36 -10.99 -15.23
CA ASP A 50 -15.59 -11.71 -15.55
C ASP A 50 -16.36 -12.20 -14.31
N ARG A 51 -15.87 -11.87 -13.11
CA ARG A 51 -16.55 -12.25 -11.88
C ARG A 51 -17.82 -11.42 -11.68
N PRO A 52 -18.93 -12.04 -11.23
CA PRO A 52 -20.16 -11.31 -10.96
C PRO A 52 -20.02 -10.33 -9.78
N ASP A 53 -19.08 -10.55 -8.87
CA ASP A 53 -18.81 -9.72 -7.69
C ASP A 53 -17.62 -8.75 -7.87
N PHE A 54 -17.22 -8.46 -9.12
CA PHE A 54 -16.03 -7.64 -9.40
C PHE A 54 -16.07 -6.27 -8.70
N LYS A 55 -17.21 -5.57 -8.76
CA LYS A 55 -17.35 -4.22 -8.18
C LYS A 55 -17.24 -4.29 -6.66
N GLU A 56 -17.91 -5.24 -6.03
CA GLU A 56 -17.91 -5.46 -4.58
C GLU A 56 -16.50 -5.76 -4.08
N GLN A 57 -15.72 -6.58 -4.80
CA GLN A 57 -14.33 -6.84 -4.44
C GLN A 57 -13.43 -5.61 -4.62
N MET A 58 -13.68 -4.78 -5.64
CA MET A 58 -12.96 -3.51 -5.81
C MET A 58 -13.26 -2.52 -4.68
N VAL A 59 -14.51 -2.41 -4.23
CA VAL A 59 -14.88 -1.62 -3.04
C VAL A 59 -14.14 -2.15 -1.81
N SER A 60 -14.21 -3.46 -1.56
CA SER A 60 -13.54 -4.10 -0.41
C SER A 60 -12.02 -3.86 -0.41
N LEU A 61 -11.39 -3.90 -1.59
CA LEU A 61 -9.98 -3.59 -1.75
C LEU A 61 -9.68 -2.14 -1.34
N VAL A 62 -10.43 -1.16 -1.86
CA VAL A 62 -10.18 0.26 -1.57
C VAL A 62 -10.45 0.58 -0.10
N GLU A 63 -11.51 0.03 0.50
CA GLU A 63 -11.77 0.13 1.94
C GLU A 63 -10.60 -0.43 2.77
N THR A 64 -10.11 -1.62 2.39
CA THR A 64 -8.98 -2.26 3.07
C THR A 64 -7.73 -1.39 2.97
N LEU A 65 -7.43 -0.83 1.80
CA LEU A 65 -6.30 0.07 1.59
C LEU A 65 -6.42 1.33 2.47
N ALA A 66 -7.62 1.92 2.57
CA ALA A 66 -7.86 3.10 3.39
C ALA A 66 -7.69 2.79 4.89
N LEU A 67 -8.29 1.69 5.38
CA LEU A 67 -8.17 1.25 6.77
C LEU A 67 -6.71 0.96 7.15
N ARG A 68 -5.97 0.21 6.32
CA ARG A 68 -4.55 -0.07 6.56
C ARG A 68 -3.69 1.19 6.50
N TYR A 69 -4.06 2.17 5.69
CA TYR A 69 -3.40 3.47 5.71
C TYR A 69 -3.65 4.19 7.05
N ILE A 70 -4.89 4.18 7.57
CA ILE A 70 -5.28 4.80 8.85
C ILE A 70 -4.54 4.16 10.03
N GLU A 71 -4.40 2.83 10.05
CA GLU A 71 -3.70 2.09 11.10
C GLU A 71 -2.18 2.25 11.06
N ARG A 72 -1.62 2.69 9.92
CA ARG A 72 -0.16 2.79 9.74
C ARG A 72 0.46 3.81 10.70
N SER A 73 1.45 3.36 11.46
CA SER A 73 2.13 4.18 12.46
C SER A 73 2.81 5.43 11.86
N PRO A 74 2.92 6.54 12.62
CA PRO A 74 3.49 7.79 12.10
C PRO A 74 4.92 7.68 11.57
N HIS A 75 5.78 6.86 12.20
CA HIS A 75 7.16 6.68 11.76
C HIS A 75 7.25 5.94 10.42
N LEU A 76 6.35 4.99 10.15
CA LEU A 76 6.26 4.32 8.86
C LEU A 76 5.74 5.27 7.77
N ARG A 77 4.74 6.11 8.08
CA ARG A 77 4.29 7.17 7.14
C ARG A 77 5.40 8.15 6.78
N LYS A 78 6.26 8.51 7.74
CA LYS A 78 7.46 9.33 7.48
C LYS A 78 8.43 8.62 6.53
N SER A 79 8.63 7.32 6.70
CA SER A 79 9.44 6.50 5.78
C SER A 79 8.85 6.46 4.37
N ASP A 80 7.53 6.32 4.24
CA ASP A 80 6.85 6.33 2.94
C ASP A 80 7.11 7.65 2.19
N LEU A 81 6.95 8.80 2.86
CA LEU A 81 7.19 10.12 2.26
C LEU A 81 8.67 10.33 1.90
N ALA A 82 9.61 9.82 2.71
CA ALA A 82 11.03 9.90 2.42
C ALA A 82 11.41 9.09 1.16
N ARG A 83 10.86 7.87 1.03
CA ARG A 83 11.09 6.99 -0.13
C ARG A 83 10.39 7.49 -1.39
N GLU A 84 9.23 8.10 -1.27
CA GLU A 84 8.54 8.73 -2.42
C GLU A 84 9.35 9.89 -2.99
N ARG A 85 9.99 10.71 -2.12
CA ARG A 85 10.89 11.79 -2.54
C ARG A 85 12.22 11.28 -3.11
N ASN A 86 12.74 10.19 -2.55
CA ASN A 86 13.96 9.53 -3.00
C ASN A 86 13.64 8.18 -3.64
N TYR A 87 13.00 8.21 -4.82
CA TYR A 87 12.46 7.01 -5.47
C TYR A 87 13.52 5.95 -5.81
N ASN A 88 14.80 6.33 -5.97
CA ASN A 88 15.93 5.42 -6.22
C ASN A 88 16.72 5.07 -4.95
N TRP A 89 16.14 5.21 -3.75
CA TRP A 89 16.85 4.98 -2.48
C TRP A 89 17.57 3.62 -2.40
N PHE A 90 17.00 2.58 -3.01
CA PHE A 90 17.52 1.21 -3.03
C PHE A 90 18.72 1.03 -3.97
N MET A 91 19.00 2.00 -4.86
CA MET A 91 20.16 1.96 -5.76
C MET A 91 21.44 2.55 -5.13
N SER A 92 21.34 3.13 -3.92
CA SER A 92 22.52 3.71 -3.27
C SER A 92 23.53 2.62 -2.88
N GLN A 93 24.81 2.85 -3.18
CA GLN A 93 25.94 2.02 -2.78
C GLN A 93 26.13 1.91 -1.26
N LYS A 94 25.39 2.69 -0.47
CA LYS A 94 25.36 2.60 1.00
C LYS A 94 24.55 1.40 1.50
N TRP A 95 23.69 0.81 0.66
CA TRP A 95 22.91 -0.37 1.03
C TRP A 95 23.69 -1.66 0.76
N VAL A 96 23.86 -2.45 1.80
CA VAL A 96 24.33 -3.83 1.72
C VAL A 96 23.28 -4.72 2.37
N GLY A 97 22.84 -5.76 1.66
CA GLY A 97 21.82 -6.70 2.14
C GLY A 97 22.43 -8.00 2.66
N MET A 98 21.76 -8.64 3.61
CA MET A 98 22.09 -9.98 4.08
C MET A 98 20.79 -10.80 4.17
N ALA A 99 20.87 -12.07 3.77
CA ALA A 99 19.81 -13.05 3.98
C ALA A 99 20.31 -14.12 4.95
N LEU A 100 19.50 -14.47 5.94
CA LEU A 100 19.84 -15.42 6.98
C LEU A 100 18.62 -16.18 7.48
N TYR A 101 18.86 -17.36 8.04
CA TYR A 101 17.87 -18.13 8.79
C TYR A 101 17.96 -17.74 10.25
N CYS A 102 16.87 -17.21 10.82
CA CYS A 102 16.85 -16.64 12.16
C CYS A 102 17.20 -17.70 13.23
N ASP A 103 16.61 -18.89 13.11
CA ASP A 103 16.88 -20.05 13.95
C ASP A 103 18.34 -20.51 13.88
N ARG A 104 18.92 -20.55 12.68
CA ARG A 104 20.32 -21.00 12.50
C ARG A 104 21.36 -19.94 12.86
N PHE A 105 21.03 -18.66 12.71
CA PHE A 105 21.96 -17.55 12.95
C PHE A 105 21.91 -17.04 14.40
N ALA A 106 20.72 -17.01 14.99
CA ALA A 106 20.47 -16.37 16.27
C ALA A 106 19.48 -17.12 17.18
N GLY A 107 19.07 -18.35 16.82
CA GLY A 107 18.15 -19.17 17.60
C GLY A 107 16.67 -18.76 17.46
N ASP A 108 16.37 -17.49 17.67
CA ASP A 108 15.03 -16.92 17.51
C ASP A 108 15.09 -15.39 17.24
N LEU A 109 13.91 -14.75 17.15
CA LEU A 109 13.81 -13.31 16.94
C LEU A 109 14.39 -12.49 18.09
N LYS A 110 14.32 -12.97 19.34
CA LYS A 110 14.90 -12.27 20.50
C LYS A 110 16.42 -12.32 20.43
N GLY A 111 17.00 -13.48 20.08
CA GLY A 111 18.42 -13.63 19.83
C GLY A 111 18.90 -12.80 18.65
N LEU A 112 18.07 -12.61 17.60
CA LEU A 112 18.43 -11.74 16.48
C LEU A 112 18.64 -10.30 16.93
N HIS A 113 17.83 -9.79 17.87
CA HIS A 113 18.02 -8.44 18.42
C HIS A 113 19.39 -8.24 19.07
N THR A 114 19.99 -9.30 19.66
CA THR A 114 21.33 -9.21 20.27
C THR A 114 22.46 -9.23 19.23
N LYS A 115 22.15 -9.41 17.94
CA LYS A 115 23.12 -9.42 16.84
C LYS A 115 23.11 -8.13 16.01
N LEU A 116 22.22 -7.18 16.32
CA LEU A 116 22.22 -5.85 15.73
C LEU A 116 23.34 -5.03 16.38
N ALA A 117 24.09 -4.27 15.58
CA ALA A 117 25.05 -3.31 16.11
C ALA A 117 24.32 -2.16 16.81
N ASP A 118 24.95 -1.59 17.85
CA ASP A 118 24.47 -0.39 18.56
C ASP A 118 24.34 0.83 17.63
#